data_AF-A0A2S9GE47-F1
#
_entry.id   AF-A0A2S9GE47-F1
#
_cell.length_a   1.000
_cell.length_b   1.000
_cell.length_c   1.000
_cell.angle_alpha   90.00
_cell.angle_beta   90.00
_cell.angle_gamma   90.00
#
_symmetry.space_group_name_H-M   'P 1'
#
loop_
_entity.id
_entity.type
_entity.pdbx_description
1 polymer ?
#
loop_
_entity_poly.entity_id
_entity_poly.type
_entity_poly.pdbx_seq_one_letter_code
_entity_poly.pdbx_strand_id
1 'polypeptide(L)'
;NADEGEPGTFKDRALLTRSPKDVFLGMVIAAYAIGSRHGIVYLRAEYAYLARYLQGQLQELRDDGLLGFDIGGLPGFDFDIRIQL
;
A
#
# COMPACT_ATOMS: atom_id res chain seq x y z
N ASN A 1 -8.26 0.10 -3.30
CA ASN A 1 -9.51 -0.37 -2.67
C ASN A 1 -9.23 -1.77 -2.16
N ALA A 2 -9.36 -2.00 -0.85
CA ALA A 2 -9.18 -3.31 -0.20
C ALA A 2 -10.40 -3.66 0.67
N ASP A 3 -11.60 -3.27 0.21
CA ASP A 3 -12.86 -3.50 0.89
C ASP A 3 -13.45 -4.90 0.65
N GLU A 4 -13.07 -5.58 -0.44
CA GLU A 4 -13.46 -6.95 -0.88
C GLU A 4 -14.69 -7.54 -0.14
N GLY A 5 -15.85 -6.92 -0.37
CA GLY A 5 -17.10 -7.23 0.32
C GLY A 5 -17.98 -8.23 -0.43
N GLU A 6 -17.62 -8.58 -1.67
CA GLU A 6 -18.43 -9.46 -2.51
C GLU A 6 -18.43 -10.91 -2.01
N PRO A 7 -19.56 -11.63 -2.06
CA PRO A 7 -19.60 -13.03 -1.67
C PRO A 7 -18.65 -13.90 -2.51
N GLY A 8 -17.79 -14.66 -1.84
CA GLY A 8 -16.87 -15.61 -2.48
C GLY A 8 -15.58 -15.01 -3.02
N THR A 9 -15.35 -13.69 -2.91
CA THR A 9 -14.07 -13.08 -3.27
C THR A 9 -13.07 -13.16 -2.11
N PHE A 10 -11.80 -13.38 -2.45
CA PHE A 10 -10.69 -13.43 -1.49
C PHE A 10 -9.33 -13.06 -2.13
N LYS A 11 -9.35 -12.56 -3.38
CA LYS A 11 -8.15 -12.25 -4.17
C LYS A 11 -7.39 -11.07 -3.56
N ASP A 12 -8.09 -10.05 -3.07
CA ASP A 12 -7.46 -8.88 -2.46
C ASP A 12 -6.83 -9.29 -1.13
N ARG A 13 -7.56 -10.05 -0.30
CA ARG A 13 -7.01 -10.66 0.91
C ARG A 13 -5.78 -11.52 0.63
N ALA A 14 -5.82 -12.34 -0.42
CA ALA A 14 -4.73 -13.22 -0.79
C ALA A 14 -3.47 -12.42 -1.15
N LEU A 15 -3.61 -11.37 -1.94
CA LEU A 15 -2.51 -10.47 -2.29
C LEU A 15 -1.97 -9.75 -1.04
N LEU A 16 -2.84 -9.18 -0.20
CA LEU A 16 -2.44 -8.49 1.02
C LEU A 16 -1.80 -9.42 2.06
N THR A 17 -2.07 -10.73 2.01
CA THR A 17 -1.48 -11.71 2.92
C THR A 17 -0.15 -12.27 2.41
N ARG A 18 -0.03 -12.51 1.09
CA ARG A 18 1.10 -13.23 0.51
C ARG A 18 2.14 -12.31 -0.16
N SER A 19 1.67 -11.20 -0.71
CA SER A 19 2.44 -10.29 -1.58
C SER A 19 2.06 -8.82 -1.37
N PRO A 20 2.00 -8.30 -0.12
CA PRO A 20 1.56 -6.91 0.12
C PRO A 20 2.50 -5.87 -0.48
N LYS A 21 3.82 -6.13 -0.50
CA LYS A 21 4.80 -5.22 -1.10
C LYS A 21 4.56 -5.00 -2.58
N ASP A 22 4.15 -6.04 -3.32
CA ASP A 22 3.83 -5.93 -4.75
C ASP A 22 2.65 -4.96 -4.98
N VAL A 23 1.63 -5.02 -4.12
CA VAL A 23 0.50 -4.08 -4.16
C VAL A 23 0.95 -2.65 -3.89
N PHE A 24 1.79 -2.45 -2.87
CA PHE A 24 2.29 -1.12 -2.50
C PHE A 24 3.22 -0.53 -3.55
N LEU A 25 4.12 -1.31 -4.14
CA LEU A 25 4.96 -0.88 -5.26
C LEU A 25 4.12 -0.53 -6.49
N GLY A 26 3.04 -1.27 -6.75
CA GLY A 26 2.06 -0.89 -7.77
C GLY A 26 1.45 0.49 -7.50
N MET A 27 1.15 0.83 -6.24
CA MET A 27 0.68 2.16 -5.86
C MET A 27 1.76 3.24 -6.04
N VAL A 28 3.03 2.95 -5.75
CA VAL A 28 4.15 3.87 -6.00
C VAL A 28 4.26 4.19 -7.49
N ILE A 29 4.19 3.18 -8.36
CA ILE A 29 4.22 3.37 -9.82
C ILE A 29 3.04 4.22 -10.28
N ALA A 30 1.83 3.94 -9.76
CA ALA A 30 0.65 4.73 -10.08
C ALA A 30 0.81 6.20 -9.62
N ALA A 31 1.37 6.42 -8.43
CA ALA A 31 1.63 7.75 -7.89
C ALA A 31 2.63 8.53 -8.75
N TYR A 32 3.69 7.88 -9.20
CA TYR A 32 4.64 8.46 -10.15
C TYR A 32 3.95 8.91 -11.43
N ALA A 33 3.12 8.05 -12.01
CA ALA A 33 2.44 8.32 -13.27
C ALA A 33 1.47 9.52 -13.20
N ILE A 34 0.84 9.76 -12.04
CA ILE A 34 -0.19 10.79 -11.87
C ILE A 34 0.27 12.00 -11.04
N GLY A 35 1.49 11.97 -10.50
CA GLY A 35 2.03 13.00 -9.60
C GLY A 35 1.33 13.06 -8.23
N SER A 36 0.81 11.94 -7.73
CA SER A 36 0.19 11.91 -6.38
C SER A 36 1.26 11.81 -5.29
N ARG A 37 1.03 12.51 -4.18
CA ARG A 37 1.88 12.43 -2.96
C ARG A 37 1.29 11.55 -1.86
N HIS A 38 0.04 11.11 -2.00
CA HIS A 38 -0.65 10.36 -0.96
C HIS A 38 -1.45 9.20 -1.54
N GLY A 39 -1.27 8.03 -0.94
CA GLY A 39 -2.01 6.81 -1.21
C GLY A 39 -2.83 6.38 0.00
N ILE A 40 -4.00 5.82 -0.26
CA ILE A 40 -4.85 5.24 0.79
C ILE A 40 -5.16 3.79 0.43
N VAL A 41 -4.81 2.89 1.34
CA VAL A 41 -5.32 1.52 1.35
C VAL A 41 -6.51 1.50 2.29
N TYR A 42 -7.71 1.59 1.72
CA TYR A 42 -8.95 1.41 2.46
C TYR A 42 -9.18 -0.09 2.68
N LEU A 43 -8.89 -0.56 3.88
CA LEU A 43 -8.92 -1.95 4.31
C LEU A 43 -10.25 -2.20 5.03
N ARG A 44 -11.06 -3.14 4.54
CA ARG A 44 -12.31 -3.50 5.23
C ARG A 44 -12.08 -3.86 6.69
N ALA A 45 -13.08 -3.56 7.51
CA ALA A 45 -13.07 -3.83 8.95
C ALA A 45 -12.80 -5.30 9.30
N GLU A 46 -13.30 -6.26 8.53
CA GLU A 46 -13.10 -7.69 8.80
C GLU A 46 -11.67 -8.15 8.52
N TYR A 47 -10.88 -7.35 7.80
CA TYR A 47 -9.45 -7.58 7.59
C TYR A 47 -8.57 -6.78 8.56
N ALA A 48 -9.14 -6.16 9.61
CA ALA A 48 -8.38 -5.39 10.61
C ALA A 48 -7.21 -6.18 11.23
N TYR A 49 -7.29 -7.51 11.29
CA TYR A 49 -6.20 -8.37 11.74
C TYR A 49 -4.93 -8.28 10.87
N LEU A 50 -5.04 -7.87 9.60
CA LEU A 50 -3.91 -7.62 8.70
C LEU A 50 -3.28 -6.24 8.91
N ALA A 51 -3.97 -5.28 9.56
CA ALA A 51 -3.54 -3.90 9.59
C ALA A 51 -2.12 -3.71 10.14
N ARG A 52 -1.79 -4.38 11.25
CA ARG A 52 -0.45 -4.30 11.86
C ARG A 52 0.63 -4.91 10.98
N TYR A 53 0.32 -6.04 10.33
CA TYR A 53 1.23 -6.69 9.39
C TYR A 53 1.51 -5.78 8.19
N LEU A 54 0.46 -5.24 7.57
CA LEU A 54 0.56 -4.33 6.43
C LEU A 54 1.30 -3.03 6.79
N GLN A 55 1.08 -2.48 7.99
CA GLN A 55 1.86 -1.34 8.49
C GLN A 55 3.36 -1.65 8.59
N GLY A 56 3.72 -2.85 9.06
CA GLY A 56 5.12 -3.31 9.06
C GLY A 56 5.71 -3.37 7.66
N GLN A 57 4.95 -3.90 6.69
CA GLN A 57 5.39 -3.96 5.29
C GLN A 57 5.55 -2.58 4.65
N LEU A 58 4.69 -1.61 4.98
CA LEU A 58 4.86 -0.22 4.59
C LEU A 58 6.09 0.41 5.24
N GLN A 59 6.38 0.08 6.51
CA GLN A 59 7.56 0.59 7.19
C GLN A 59 8.84 0.08 6.54
N GLU A 60 8.91 -1.21 6.20
CA GLU A 60 10.05 -1.77 5.46
C GLU A 60 10.28 -1.02 4.13
N LEU A 61 9.21 -0.71 3.39
CA LEU A 61 9.35 0.08 2.15
C LEU A 61 9.82 1.53 2.40
N ARG A 62 9.44 2.15 3.51
CA ARG A 62 9.98 3.47 3.90
C ARG A 62 11.46 3.38 4.22
N ASP A 63 11.85 2.35 4.98
CA ASP A 63 13.24 2.12 5.37
C ASP A 63 14.13 1.83 4.14
N ASP A 64 13.57 1.18 3.12
CA ASP A 64 14.22 0.92 1.83
C ASP A 64 14.24 2.14 0.89
N GLY A 65 13.66 3.29 1.29
CA GLY A 65 13.57 4.49 0.44
C GLY A 65 12.60 4.36 -0.75
N LEU A 66 11.64 3.44 -0.64
CA LEU A 66 10.61 3.16 -1.65
C LEU A 66 9.25 3.82 -1.33
N LEU A 67 9.16 4.50 -0.18
CA LEU A 67 8.07 5.38 0.24
C LEU A 67 8.65 6.58 0.99
N GLY A 68 7.88 7.67 1.07
CA GLY A 68 8.30 8.91 1.72
C GLY A 68 8.77 9.95 0.71
N PHE A 69 10.01 10.41 0.87
CA PHE A 69 10.59 11.48 0.05
C PHE A 69 11.64 10.95 -0.92
N ASP A 70 11.77 11.63 -2.07
CA ASP A 70 12.77 11.35 -3.09
C ASP A 70 12.88 9.85 -3.45
N ILE A 71 11.72 9.20 -3.66
CA ILE A 71 11.61 7.75 -3.80
C ILE A 71 12.50 7.23 -4.93
N GLY A 72 13.29 6.19 -4.63
CA GLY A 72 14.24 5.62 -5.60
C GLY A 72 15.37 6.58 -5.99
N GLY A 73 15.62 7.63 -5.20
CA GLY A 73 16.63 8.65 -5.46
C GLY A 73 16.21 9.68 -6.51
N LEU A 74 14.91 9.78 -6.83
CA LEU A 74 14.36 10.74 -7.78
C LEU A 74 13.92 12.02 -7.05
N PRO A 75 14.63 13.16 -7.23
CA PRO A 75 14.32 14.38 -6.50
C PRO A 75 12.89 14.89 -6.75
N GLY A 76 12.15 15.16 -5.67
CA GLY A 76 10.78 15.67 -5.71
C GLY A 76 9.71 14.62 -6.00
N PHE A 77 10.09 13.35 -6.18
CA PHE A 77 9.10 12.26 -6.24
C PHE A 77 8.79 11.74 -4.83
N ASP A 78 7.81 12.39 -4.20
CA ASP A 78 7.37 12.06 -2.85
C ASP A 78 6.03 11.34 -2.87
N PHE A 79 5.91 10.23 -2.17
CA PHE A 79 4.66 9.48 -2.02
C PHE A 79 4.65 8.62 -0.76
N ASP A 80 3.57 8.71 0.03
CA ASP A 80 3.39 7.81 1.18
C ASP A 80 1.98 7.21 1.20
N ILE A 81 1.87 6.03 1.79
CA ILE A 81 0.65 5.25 1.87
C ILE A 81 0.21 5.14 3.33
N ARG A 82 -1.06 5.45 3.59
CA ARG A 82 -1.71 5.16 4.86
C ARG A 82 -2.76 4.06 4.72
N ILE A 83 -2.92 3.28 5.76
CA ILE A 83 -4.03 2.33 5.88
C ILE A 83 -5.19 3.05 6.56
N GLN A 84 -6.37 2.97 5.94
CA GLN A 84 -7.64 3.46 6.47
C GLN A 84 -8.54 2.25 6.72
N LEU A 85 -9.18 2.20 7.88
CA LEU A 85 -10.24 1.24 8.18
C LEU A 85 -11.61 1.83 7.85
#